data_AF-S8B9V0-F1
#
_entry.id   AF-S8B9V0-F1
#
_cell.length_a   1.000
_cell.length_b   1.000
_cell.length_c   1.000
_cell.angle_alpha   90.00
_cell.angle_beta   90.00
_cell.angle_gamma   90.00
#
_symmetry.space_group_name_H-M   'P 1'
#
loop_
_entity.id
_entity.type
_entity.pdbx_description
1 polymer ?
#
loop_
_entity_poly.entity_id
_entity_poly.type
_entity_poly.pdbx_seq_one_letter_code
_entity_poly.pdbx_strand_id
1 'polypeptide(L)'
;MKEFRMRKDLFQKIDQAFKVGPLHKYLQPPKKYSLNKLESKYLGMYGYLVDVKSDYLEFESDYVNWVSGNIGSEEVGFPDCVYYAKAPDPVTRYYDRYPVRPKIPSMSWINTEPTQVSAKSGVQVLRGAPEELAVLSWPPKTNILSSARVKNSYYHYRNAGEGTVVYVLDGGCDPSHPEFRNTKFQDWVSFNHHTLENGTDANQYGFGYPHGTIMAAKIAGRHTGIAPRAQLVIVPTFDVTGFITYEGMYAALLQTYDHVKSMNQDQPCIINMSFGWAPTADKIDEGRLEILRELGKLKNVILVSSSGNSDENEPISDLPAAHFGPDRDFKNYVVVGATDSERYRNTYAYNRTYTNFVWAPAGNYTFPRIPDLRFDSSRFTEEEFYGIDEDGGTSIAAATVSGMLASYISRNMKSRSRMQDAIKNLKTFSYVRYLGGVPVIQNGITPDQWLEEDQKELGYEKKKGIKDHCKKFWDKASKKFICKD
;
A
#
# COMPACT_ATOMS: atom_id res chain seq x y z
N MET A 1 -2.82 -22.04 -20.07
CA MET A 1 -1.80 -21.12 -19.51
C MET A 1 -0.98 -21.75 -18.38
N LYS A 2 -1.55 -22.11 -17.21
CA LYS A 2 -0.75 -22.69 -16.11
C LYS A 2 0.01 -23.97 -16.50
N GLU A 3 -0.63 -24.93 -17.18
CA GLU A 3 0.06 -26.16 -17.63
C GLU A 3 1.22 -25.86 -18.58
N PHE A 4 1.02 -24.93 -19.50
CA PHE A 4 2.07 -24.44 -20.39
C PHE A 4 3.25 -23.84 -19.60
N ARG A 5 2.98 -22.97 -18.62
CA ARG A 5 3.99 -22.38 -17.72
C ARG A 5 4.73 -23.40 -16.83
N MET A 6 4.31 -24.67 -16.81
CA MET A 6 4.96 -25.74 -16.07
C MET A 6 5.78 -26.69 -16.98
N ARG A 7 5.81 -26.47 -18.30
CA ARG A 7 6.56 -27.28 -19.28
C ARG A 7 8.07 -27.03 -19.18
N LYS A 8 8.75 -27.78 -18.29
CA LYS A 8 10.21 -27.66 -18.09
C LYS A 8 11.02 -27.94 -19.34
N ASP A 9 10.58 -28.88 -20.18
CA ASP A 9 11.20 -29.24 -21.44
C ASP A 9 11.24 -28.06 -22.41
N LEU A 10 10.14 -27.32 -22.49
CA LEU A 10 10.02 -26.12 -23.31
C LEU A 10 11.01 -25.04 -22.85
N PHE A 11 11.03 -24.74 -21.56
CA PHE A 11 11.88 -23.68 -21.04
C PHE A 11 13.36 -24.01 -21.09
N GLN A 12 13.73 -25.30 -21.02
CA GLN A 12 15.10 -25.75 -21.29
C GLN A 12 15.51 -25.50 -22.75
N LYS A 13 14.63 -25.75 -23.71
CA LYS A 13 14.89 -25.44 -25.13
C LYS A 13 15.08 -23.94 -25.36
N ILE A 14 14.22 -23.10 -24.76
CA ILE A 14 14.34 -21.64 -24.86
C ILE A 14 15.64 -21.15 -24.21
N ASP A 15 16.01 -21.70 -23.05
CA ASP A 15 17.28 -21.42 -22.39
C ASP A 15 18.49 -21.73 -23.28
N GLN A 16 18.48 -22.90 -23.90
CA GLN A 16 19.54 -23.29 -24.83
C GLN A 16 19.60 -22.32 -26.00
N ALA A 17 18.45 -21.93 -26.57
CA ALA A 17 18.38 -20.97 -27.67
C ALA A 17 19.04 -19.63 -27.34
N PHE A 18 18.78 -19.07 -26.16
CA PHE A 18 19.35 -17.79 -25.72
C PHE A 18 20.80 -17.89 -25.22
N LYS A 19 21.22 -19.01 -24.61
CA LYS A 19 22.57 -19.13 -24.05
C LYS A 19 23.62 -19.52 -25.09
N VAL A 20 23.29 -20.47 -25.95
CA VAL A 20 24.24 -21.10 -26.89
C VAL A 20 23.66 -21.37 -28.29
N GLY A 21 22.34 -21.26 -28.48
CA GLY A 21 21.64 -21.54 -29.72
C GLY A 21 21.45 -20.31 -30.62
N PRO A 22 20.50 -20.32 -31.56
CA PRO A 22 20.41 -19.31 -32.61
C PRO A 22 20.12 -17.89 -32.11
N LEU A 23 19.49 -17.73 -30.94
CA LEU A 23 19.15 -16.43 -30.36
C LEU A 23 20.30 -15.81 -29.55
N HIS A 24 21.34 -16.57 -29.23
CA HIS A 24 22.41 -16.12 -28.33
C HIS A 24 23.19 -14.90 -28.84
N LYS A 25 23.26 -14.72 -30.18
CA LYS A 25 24.03 -13.66 -30.84
C LYS A 25 23.45 -12.27 -30.54
N TYR A 26 22.16 -12.22 -30.22
CA TYR A 26 21.42 -10.99 -29.95
C TYR A 26 21.60 -10.48 -28.53
N LEU A 27 22.04 -11.30 -27.57
CA LEU A 27 22.22 -10.84 -26.19
C LEU A 27 23.39 -9.86 -26.06
N GLN A 28 23.20 -8.80 -25.29
CA GLN A 28 24.28 -7.88 -24.93
C GLN A 28 25.33 -8.61 -24.04
N PRO A 29 26.63 -8.29 -24.15
CA PRO A 29 27.61 -8.75 -23.18
C PRO A 29 27.53 -7.91 -21.88
N PRO A 30 27.68 -8.52 -20.69
CA PRO A 30 27.91 -9.95 -20.44
C PRO A 30 26.61 -10.77 -20.52
N LYS A 31 26.58 -11.81 -21.38
CA LYS A 31 25.39 -12.64 -21.68
C LYS A 31 24.67 -13.20 -20.45
N LYS A 32 25.42 -13.47 -19.36
CA LYS A 32 24.86 -13.99 -18.10
C LYS A 32 23.88 -13.03 -17.41
N TYR A 33 23.93 -11.74 -17.74
CA TYR A 33 23.05 -10.71 -17.17
C TYR A 33 21.92 -10.30 -18.11
N SER A 34 22.07 -10.57 -19.40
CA SER A 34 21.10 -10.17 -20.45
C SER A 34 19.90 -11.10 -20.60
N LEU A 35 19.79 -12.15 -19.79
CA LEU A 35 18.65 -13.06 -19.77
C LEU A 35 18.15 -13.19 -18.33
N ASN A 36 16.98 -12.63 -18.05
CA ASN A 36 16.34 -12.74 -16.74
C ASN A 36 15.04 -13.54 -16.88
N LYS A 37 14.87 -14.57 -16.05
CA LYS A 37 13.66 -15.38 -16.01
C LYS A 37 12.72 -14.85 -14.94
N LEU A 38 11.46 -14.65 -15.33
CA LEU A 38 10.36 -14.43 -14.40
C LEU A 38 9.72 -15.78 -14.10
N GLU A 39 10.24 -16.46 -13.07
CA GLU A 39 9.77 -17.77 -12.63
C GLU A 39 9.13 -17.69 -11.25
N SER A 40 7.98 -18.37 -11.11
CA SER A 40 7.32 -18.61 -9.84
C SER A 40 7.32 -20.10 -9.52
N LYS A 41 7.68 -20.44 -8.28
CA LYS A 41 7.61 -21.83 -7.78
C LYS A 41 6.17 -22.36 -7.75
N TYR A 42 5.18 -21.47 -7.58
CA TYR A 42 3.79 -21.83 -7.35
C TYR A 42 2.89 -21.66 -8.57
N LEU A 43 3.26 -20.76 -9.48
CA LEU A 43 2.50 -20.42 -10.68
C LEU A 43 3.21 -20.84 -11.99
N GLY A 44 4.49 -21.21 -11.93
CA GLY A 44 5.31 -21.63 -13.08
C GLY A 44 6.13 -20.48 -13.66
N MET A 45 6.73 -20.70 -14.82
CA MET A 45 7.50 -19.67 -15.50
C MET A 45 6.59 -18.74 -16.31
N TYR A 46 6.64 -17.45 -16.02
CA TYR A 46 5.77 -16.45 -16.63
C TYR A 46 6.41 -15.73 -17.79
N GLY A 47 7.73 -15.65 -17.90
CA GLY A 47 8.34 -14.96 -19.03
C GLY A 47 9.85 -14.85 -18.98
N TYR A 48 10.39 -14.30 -20.06
CA TYR A 48 11.79 -13.92 -20.21
C TYR A 48 11.89 -12.42 -20.42
N LEU A 49 12.91 -11.82 -19.82
CA LEU A 49 13.35 -10.47 -20.09
C LEU A 49 14.73 -10.59 -20.73
N VAL A 50 14.92 -9.93 -21.87
CA VAL A 50 16.14 -10.08 -22.68
C VAL A 50 16.69 -8.73 -23.10
N ASP A 51 17.96 -8.51 -22.82
CA ASP A 51 18.70 -7.34 -23.32
C ASP A 51 19.33 -7.67 -24.66
N VAL A 52 18.86 -7.01 -25.71
CA VAL A 52 19.23 -7.30 -27.10
C VAL A 52 20.12 -6.23 -27.73
N LYS A 53 20.94 -6.61 -28.71
CA LYS A 53 21.80 -5.71 -29.49
C LYS A 53 20.98 -5.00 -30.58
N SER A 54 20.55 -3.77 -30.32
CA SER A 54 20.12 -2.67 -31.23
C SER A 54 19.23 -2.92 -32.47
N ASP A 55 19.07 -4.13 -33.01
CA ASP A 55 18.21 -4.44 -34.16
C ASP A 55 17.02 -5.32 -33.73
N TYR A 56 15.96 -4.64 -33.32
CA TYR A 56 14.75 -5.23 -32.77
C TYR A 56 13.96 -6.04 -33.81
N LEU A 57 13.83 -5.53 -35.03
CA LEU A 57 12.98 -6.15 -36.06
C LEU A 57 13.57 -7.48 -36.54
N GLU A 58 14.89 -7.54 -36.70
CA GLU A 58 15.58 -8.79 -37.05
C GLU A 58 15.46 -9.80 -35.89
N PHE A 59 15.67 -9.35 -34.65
CA PHE A 59 15.50 -10.21 -33.48
C PHE A 59 14.09 -10.78 -33.39
N GLU A 60 13.07 -9.94 -33.49
CA GLU A 60 11.66 -10.35 -33.36
C GLU A 60 11.30 -11.38 -34.42
N SER A 61 11.71 -11.16 -35.66
CA SER A 61 11.49 -12.11 -36.75
C SER A 61 12.19 -13.46 -36.48
N ASP A 62 13.47 -13.44 -36.12
CA ASP A 62 14.25 -14.65 -35.81
C ASP A 62 13.68 -15.40 -34.61
N TYR A 63 13.24 -14.67 -33.57
CA TYR A 63 12.59 -15.22 -32.39
C TYR A 63 11.26 -15.89 -32.75
N VAL A 64 10.35 -15.19 -33.42
CA VAL A 64 9.03 -15.70 -33.81
C VAL A 64 9.17 -16.92 -34.72
N ASN A 65 10.08 -16.88 -35.71
CA ASN A 65 10.34 -18.00 -36.60
C ASN A 65 10.90 -19.21 -35.84
N TRP A 66 11.88 -18.99 -34.95
CA TRP A 66 12.46 -20.07 -34.15
C TRP A 66 11.42 -20.72 -33.24
N VAL A 67 10.62 -19.90 -32.54
CA VAL A 67 9.55 -20.37 -31.65
C VAL A 67 8.51 -21.16 -32.44
N SER A 68 7.99 -20.61 -33.54
CA SER A 68 6.97 -21.27 -34.37
C SER A 68 7.44 -22.62 -34.91
N GLY A 69 8.71 -22.73 -35.32
CA GLY A 69 9.29 -23.95 -35.88
C GLY A 69 9.69 -25.02 -34.86
N ASN A 70 9.97 -24.67 -33.60
CA ASN A 70 10.49 -25.60 -32.58
C ASN A 70 9.52 -25.92 -31.45
N ILE A 71 8.53 -25.03 -31.22
CA ILE A 71 7.62 -25.06 -30.07
C ILE A 71 6.16 -25.15 -30.52
N GLY A 72 5.85 -24.78 -31.76
CA GLY A 72 4.49 -24.81 -32.33
C GLY A 72 3.67 -23.58 -31.96
N SER A 73 2.92 -23.05 -32.93
CA SER A 73 2.19 -21.78 -32.80
C SER A 73 1.03 -21.83 -31.80
N GLU A 74 0.45 -23.00 -31.54
CA GLU A 74 -0.67 -23.18 -30.60
C GLU A 74 -0.25 -23.33 -29.13
N GLU A 75 1.00 -23.73 -28.86
CA GLU A 75 1.50 -23.83 -27.48
C GLU A 75 1.81 -22.43 -26.91
N VAL A 76 2.03 -21.42 -27.76
CA VAL A 76 2.58 -20.11 -27.35
C VAL A 76 1.47 -19.08 -27.16
N GLY A 77 0.86 -19.09 -25.98
CA GLY A 77 0.27 -17.87 -25.42
C GLY A 77 1.42 -16.99 -24.92
N PHE A 78 1.88 -16.04 -25.74
CA PHE A 78 3.01 -15.16 -25.43
C PHE A 78 2.89 -14.53 -24.03
N PRO A 79 3.88 -14.71 -23.15
CA PRO A 79 4.33 -13.63 -22.31
C PRO A 79 5.41 -12.87 -23.09
N ASP A 80 5.07 -11.64 -23.43
CA ASP A 80 5.91 -10.74 -24.20
C ASP A 80 7.33 -10.69 -23.63
N CYS A 81 8.33 -10.97 -24.46
CA CYS A 81 9.71 -10.67 -24.12
C CYS A 81 9.81 -9.15 -24.07
N VAL A 82 9.96 -8.57 -22.89
CA VAL A 82 10.17 -7.13 -22.74
C VAL A 82 11.63 -6.84 -23.07
N TYR A 83 11.87 -6.01 -24.09
CA TYR A 83 13.21 -5.68 -24.60
C TYR A 83 13.68 -4.33 -24.09
N TYR A 84 14.98 -4.23 -23.80
CA TYR A 84 15.61 -2.96 -23.43
C TYR A 84 16.79 -2.61 -24.34
N ALA A 85 16.74 -1.36 -24.82
CA ALA A 85 17.92 -0.59 -25.21
C ALA A 85 18.39 0.18 -23.97
N LYS A 86 19.69 0.08 -23.67
CA LYS A 86 20.34 0.65 -22.49
C LYS A 86 20.03 2.15 -22.35
N ALA A 87 19.39 2.55 -21.25
CA ALA A 87 19.32 3.96 -20.85
C ALA A 87 20.72 4.46 -20.44
N PRO A 88 21.05 5.75 -20.67
CA PRO A 88 22.33 6.32 -20.26
C PRO A 88 22.52 6.28 -18.74
N ASP A 89 23.80 6.29 -18.34
CA ASP A 89 24.33 6.15 -16.97
C ASP A 89 23.51 6.90 -15.89
N PRO A 90 23.30 6.30 -14.69
CA PRO A 90 22.45 6.87 -13.69
C PRO A 90 23.12 8.05 -12.98
N VAL A 91 22.30 9.09 -12.78
CA VAL A 91 22.24 9.91 -11.58
C VAL A 91 23.60 10.37 -11.06
N THR A 92 24.25 11.25 -11.82
CA THR A 92 25.19 12.20 -11.21
C THR A 92 24.64 13.60 -11.34
N ARG A 93 24.55 14.26 -10.18
CA ARG A 93 24.11 15.65 -9.95
C ARG A 93 22.60 15.80 -9.84
N TYR A 94 22.08 15.86 -8.62
CA TYR A 94 21.18 16.95 -8.20
C TYR A 94 20.88 16.93 -6.69
N TYR A 95 21.87 16.65 -5.85
CA TYR A 95 21.73 16.78 -4.38
C TYR A 95 21.97 18.22 -3.85
N ASP A 96 22.23 19.19 -4.74
CA ASP A 96 22.59 20.57 -4.35
C ASP A 96 21.45 21.60 -4.45
N ARG A 97 20.18 21.19 -4.60
CA ARG A 97 19.05 22.12 -4.78
C ARG A 97 18.05 22.21 -3.63
N TYR A 98 18.53 22.29 -2.39
CA TYR A 98 17.74 22.88 -1.30
C TYR A 98 18.55 23.86 -0.45
N PRO A 99 18.87 25.07 -0.95
CA PRO A 99 19.54 26.10 -0.16
C PRO A 99 18.51 27.03 0.50
N VAL A 100 17.43 26.53 1.11
CA VAL A 100 16.56 27.38 1.95
C VAL A 100 15.89 26.50 3.00
N ARG A 101 16.13 26.78 4.29
CA ARG A 101 15.31 26.25 5.39
C ARG A 101 13.91 26.85 5.25
N PRO A 102 12.88 26.12 4.81
CA PRO A 102 11.53 26.67 4.85
C PRO A 102 11.18 26.87 6.33
N LYS A 103 10.45 27.93 6.66
CA LYS A 103 9.79 28.01 7.98
C LYS A 103 8.72 26.92 8.01
N ILE A 104 9.08 25.74 8.49
CA ILE A 104 8.16 24.63 8.67
C ILE A 104 7.31 24.94 9.92
N PRO A 105 5.99 24.72 9.90
CA PRO A 105 5.18 24.76 11.11
C PRO A 105 5.80 23.89 12.20
N SER A 106 5.69 24.28 13.48
CA SER A 106 6.24 23.46 14.57
C SER A 106 5.63 22.05 14.54
N MET A 107 6.49 21.03 14.52
CA MET A 107 6.10 19.61 14.57
C MET A 107 6.38 19.01 15.96
N SER A 108 6.21 19.82 17.01
CA SER A 108 6.46 19.42 18.40
C SER A 108 5.74 18.14 18.85
N TRP A 109 4.66 17.76 18.17
CA TRP A 109 3.94 16.52 18.38
C TRP A 109 4.79 15.26 18.09
N ILE A 110 5.82 15.34 17.24
CA ILE A 110 6.80 14.26 17.00
C ILE A 110 7.51 13.87 18.30
N ASN A 111 7.67 14.82 19.22
CA ASN A 111 8.28 14.59 20.52
C ASN A 111 7.25 14.19 21.60
N THR A 112 5.98 14.01 21.23
CA THR A 112 4.90 13.65 22.16
C THR A 112 4.64 12.16 22.16
N GLU A 113 4.75 11.53 23.33
CA GLU A 113 4.40 10.13 23.50
C GLU A 113 2.87 9.95 23.69
N PRO A 114 2.25 8.90 23.11
CA PRO A 114 0.83 8.64 23.31
C PRO A 114 0.46 8.29 24.76
N THR A 115 -0.59 8.94 25.28
CA THR A 115 -1.15 8.65 26.60
C THR A 115 -2.14 7.49 26.53
N GLN A 116 -1.98 6.47 27.37
CA GLN A 116 -2.95 5.37 27.46
C GLN A 116 -4.28 5.87 28.06
N VAL A 117 -5.41 5.54 27.42
CA VAL A 117 -6.74 5.85 27.98
C VAL A 117 -7.05 4.95 29.17
N SER A 118 -6.79 3.65 29.02
CA SER A 118 -6.85 2.69 30.12
C SER A 118 -6.04 1.44 29.79
N ALA A 119 -5.53 0.75 30.80
CA ALA A 119 -4.81 -0.51 30.60
C ALA A 119 -5.67 -1.62 29.96
N LYS A 120 -7.01 -1.53 30.07
CA LYS A 120 -7.95 -2.56 29.59
C LYS A 120 -8.46 -2.32 28.17
N SER A 121 -8.51 -1.08 27.70
CA SER A 121 -9.07 -0.75 26.37
C SER A 121 -8.06 -0.97 25.24
N GLY A 122 -6.76 -0.92 25.53
CA GLY A 122 -5.71 -0.91 24.50
C GLY A 122 -5.72 0.34 23.62
N VAL A 123 -6.52 1.35 23.97
CA VAL A 123 -6.63 2.63 23.27
C VAL A 123 -5.70 3.65 23.92
N GLN A 124 -5.01 4.43 23.09
CA GLN A 124 -4.16 5.54 23.46
C GLN A 124 -4.50 6.79 22.65
N VAL A 125 -4.07 7.96 23.11
CA VAL A 125 -4.27 9.24 22.44
C VAL A 125 -2.94 9.93 22.22
N LEU A 126 -2.68 10.34 20.97
CA LEU A 126 -1.61 11.28 20.64
C LEU A 126 -2.19 12.69 20.64
N ARG A 127 -1.69 13.55 21.53
CA ARG A 127 -2.09 14.96 21.62
C ARG A 127 -1.29 15.79 20.62
N GLY A 128 -1.91 16.85 20.08
CA GLY A 128 -1.29 17.68 19.06
C GLY A 128 -1.07 16.97 17.73
N ALA A 129 -1.74 15.83 17.52
CA ALA A 129 -1.61 15.04 16.31
C ALA A 129 -2.01 15.89 15.09
N PRO A 130 -1.31 15.71 13.96
CA PRO A 130 -1.64 16.44 12.74
C PRO A 130 -3.00 15.94 12.21
N GLU A 131 -3.73 16.82 11.51
CA GLU A 131 -5.15 16.64 11.23
C GLU A 131 -5.45 15.37 10.40
N GLU A 132 -4.55 14.99 9.50
CA GLU A 132 -4.61 13.78 8.67
C GLU A 132 -4.61 12.49 9.49
N LEU A 133 -4.08 12.50 10.71
CA LEU A 133 -4.19 11.39 11.66
C LEU A 133 -5.44 11.57 12.53
N ALA A 134 -5.62 12.76 13.10
CA ALA A 134 -6.71 13.02 14.05
C ALA A 134 -8.09 12.71 13.45
N VAL A 135 -8.33 13.10 12.19
CA VAL A 135 -9.61 12.90 11.48
C VAL A 135 -10.04 11.44 11.38
N LEU A 136 -9.07 10.52 11.37
CA LEU A 136 -9.31 9.08 11.34
C LEU A 136 -9.89 8.57 12.66
N SER A 137 -9.89 9.37 13.72
CA SER A 137 -10.49 9.06 15.01
C SER A 137 -11.68 9.95 15.38
N TRP A 138 -11.95 10.99 14.60
CA TRP A 138 -13.07 11.90 14.87
C TRP A 138 -14.41 11.12 14.88
N PRO A 139 -15.29 11.37 15.87
CA PRO A 139 -16.55 10.67 16.01
C PRO A 139 -17.70 11.42 15.30
N PRO A 140 -18.67 10.70 14.72
CA PRO A 140 -19.79 11.31 14.03
C PRO A 140 -20.68 12.12 14.99
N LYS A 141 -21.28 13.19 14.47
CA LYS A 141 -22.29 14.01 15.18
C LYS A 141 -21.80 14.58 16.52
N THR A 142 -20.55 15.00 16.58
CA THR A 142 -19.96 15.67 17.75
C THR A 142 -19.52 17.09 17.42
N ASN A 143 -19.44 17.96 18.42
CA ASN A 143 -18.97 19.34 18.25
C ASN A 143 -17.43 19.42 18.25
N ILE A 144 -16.76 18.50 17.56
CA ILE A 144 -15.30 18.33 17.70
C ILE A 144 -14.51 19.60 17.35
N LEU A 145 -15.02 20.39 16.41
CA LEU A 145 -14.39 21.62 15.95
C LEU A 145 -14.40 22.74 17.01
N SER A 146 -15.23 22.63 18.05
CA SER A 146 -15.28 23.60 19.14
C SER A 146 -14.13 23.47 20.14
N SER A 147 -13.39 22.34 20.12
CA SER A 147 -12.27 22.11 21.03
C SER A 147 -10.99 21.82 20.27
N ALA A 148 -10.06 22.78 20.25
CA ALA A 148 -8.76 22.61 19.59
C ALA A 148 -7.97 21.41 20.15
N ARG A 149 -8.08 21.14 21.45
CA ARG A 149 -7.43 19.97 22.09
C ARG A 149 -7.95 18.67 21.48
N VAL A 150 -9.27 18.50 21.42
CA VAL A 150 -9.90 17.26 20.95
C VAL A 150 -9.76 17.13 19.44
N LYS A 151 -9.89 18.23 18.69
CA LYS A 151 -9.68 18.28 17.24
C LYS A 151 -8.31 17.72 16.86
N ASN A 152 -7.26 18.11 17.60
CA ASN A 152 -5.87 17.71 17.35
C ASN A 152 -5.46 16.51 18.21
N SER A 153 -6.38 15.57 18.45
CA SER A 153 -6.10 14.34 19.20
C SER A 153 -6.38 13.13 18.33
N TYR A 154 -5.38 12.26 18.19
CA TYR A 154 -5.52 11.00 17.47
C TYR A 154 -5.67 9.83 18.45
N TYR A 155 -6.91 9.40 18.67
CA TYR A 155 -7.20 8.19 19.42
C TYR A 155 -6.96 6.97 18.53
N HIS A 156 -6.17 6.00 18.98
CA HIS A 156 -5.84 4.80 18.21
C HIS A 156 -5.51 3.62 19.12
N TYR A 157 -5.48 2.41 18.55
CA TYR A 157 -5.13 1.20 19.29
C TYR A 157 -3.61 1.05 19.37
N ARG A 158 -3.07 0.80 20.57
CA ARG A 158 -1.64 0.61 20.83
C ARG A 158 -1.02 -0.53 20.02
N ASN A 159 -1.82 -1.55 19.72
CA ASN A 159 -1.40 -2.73 18.98
C ASN A 159 -1.83 -2.70 17.49
N ALA A 160 -2.17 -1.52 16.95
CA ALA A 160 -2.60 -1.39 15.56
C ALA A 160 -1.59 -2.03 14.58
N GLY A 161 -2.05 -3.04 13.85
CA GLY A 161 -1.26 -3.78 12.86
C GLY A 161 -0.56 -5.04 13.40
N GLU A 162 -0.61 -5.31 14.69
CA GLU A 162 0.06 -6.47 15.27
C GLU A 162 -0.44 -7.78 14.64
N GLY A 163 0.51 -8.62 14.21
CA GLY A 163 0.23 -9.89 13.54
C GLY A 163 -0.18 -9.77 12.07
N THR A 164 -0.08 -8.58 11.46
CA THR A 164 -0.32 -8.37 10.02
C THR A 164 0.99 -8.11 9.28
N VAL A 165 1.00 -8.43 7.99
CA VAL A 165 2.10 -8.12 7.07
C VAL A 165 1.56 -7.20 5.98
N VAL A 166 2.23 -6.09 5.71
CA VAL A 166 1.91 -5.18 4.62
C VAL A 166 3.05 -5.19 3.61
N TYR A 167 2.75 -5.61 2.39
CA TYR A 167 3.65 -5.51 1.26
C TYR A 167 3.50 -4.12 0.65
N VAL A 168 4.60 -3.38 0.58
CA VAL A 168 4.64 -2.04 -0.02
C VAL A 168 5.29 -2.19 -1.39
N LEU A 169 4.45 -2.26 -2.44
CA LEU A 169 4.91 -2.30 -3.83
C LEU A 169 5.03 -0.85 -4.30
N ASP A 170 6.25 -0.34 -4.39
CA ASP A 170 6.53 1.09 -4.63
C ASP A 170 8.00 1.30 -5.05
N GLY A 171 8.53 2.52 -4.97
CA GLY A 171 9.92 2.87 -5.31
C GLY A 171 11.00 2.20 -4.44
N GLY A 172 10.62 1.61 -3.31
CA GLY A 172 11.55 1.09 -2.32
C GLY A 172 11.24 1.67 -0.95
N CYS A 173 12.25 1.72 -0.08
CA CYS A 173 12.15 2.33 1.24
C CYS A 173 13.54 2.53 1.82
N ASP A 174 13.81 3.72 2.35
CA ASP A 174 14.96 3.99 3.21
C ASP A 174 14.60 3.69 4.69
N PRO A 175 14.98 2.52 5.25
CA PRO A 175 14.64 2.14 6.62
C PRO A 175 15.47 2.88 7.67
N SER A 176 16.48 3.65 7.25
CA SER A 176 17.39 4.33 8.16
C SER A 176 16.77 5.59 8.77
N HIS A 177 15.72 6.12 8.14
CA HIS A 177 14.99 7.28 8.62
C HIS A 177 14.46 7.09 10.06
N PRO A 178 14.55 8.10 10.97
CA PRO A 178 14.11 7.98 12.36
C PRO A 178 12.67 7.49 12.56
N GLU A 179 11.81 7.77 11.58
CA GLU A 179 10.41 7.29 11.53
C GLU A 179 10.29 5.78 11.65
N PHE A 180 11.32 5.03 11.23
CA PHE A 180 11.31 3.57 11.21
C PHE A 180 12.02 2.91 12.38
N ARG A 181 12.50 3.66 13.39
CA ARG A 181 13.25 3.11 14.56
C ARG A 181 12.58 1.93 15.25
N ASN A 182 11.24 1.84 15.20
CA ASN A 182 10.45 0.77 15.81
C ASN A 182 9.66 -0.08 14.80
N THR A 183 9.85 0.17 13.50
CA THR A 183 9.14 -0.52 12.42
C THR A 183 9.75 -1.90 12.20
N LYS A 184 8.90 -2.91 12.01
CA LYS A 184 9.33 -4.29 11.77
C LYS A 184 9.42 -4.54 10.27
N PHE A 185 10.60 -4.42 9.68
CA PHE A 185 10.83 -4.91 8.32
C PHE A 185 11.03 -6.43 8.35
N GLN A 186 10.18 -7.15 7.64
CA GLN A 186 10.26 -8.61 7.51
C GLN A 186 11.23 -9.01 6.41
N ASP A 187 11.13 -8.39 5.23
CA ASP A 187 11.97 -8.71 4.07
C ASP A 187 11.98 -7.57 3.02
N TRP A 188 12.91 -7.68 2.07
CA TRP A 188 12.94 -6.91 0.82
C TRP A 188 12.88 -7.89 -0.36
N VAL A 189 11.78 -7.82 -1.11
CA VAL A 189 11.53 -8.66 -2.28
C VAL A 189 11.89 -7.87 -3.53
N SER A 190 13.18 -7.87 -3.85
CA SER A 190 13.75 -7.19 -5.02
C SER A 190 14.03 -8.18 -6.14
N PHE A 191 13.82 -7.76 -7.38
CA PHE A 191 14.09 -8.57 -8.56
C PHE A 191 15.28 -8.02 -9.33
N ASN A 192 16.28 -8.87 -9.59
CA ASN A 192 17.37 -8.62 -10.53
C ASN A 192 18.31 -7.43 -10.18
N HIS A 193 19.10 -7.00 -11.16
CA HIS A 193 20.16 -5.98 -11.05
C HIS A 193 19.70 -4.57 -11.47
N HIS A 194 18.44 -4.41 -11.86
CA HIS A 194 17.79 -3.17 -12.28
C HIS A 194 16.88 -2.59 -11.20
N THR A 195 16.41 -3.39 -10.24
CA THR A 195 15.77 -2.83 -9.04
C THR A 195 16.79 -2.13 -8.17
N LEU A 196 16.32 -1.11 -7.48
CA LEU A 196 17.08 -0.38 -6.48
C LEU A 196 17.66 -1.29 -5.41
N GLU A 197 18.82 -0.89 -4.88
CA GLU A 197 19.45 -1.60 -3.77
C GLU A 197 18.52 -1.64 -2.56
N ASN A 198 18.52 -2.76 -1.85
CA ASN A 198 17.72 -2.87 -0.62
C ASN A 198 18.09 -1.77 0.36
N GLY A 199 17.07 -1.16 0.96
CA GLY A 199 17.26 -0.02 1.86
C GLY A 199 17.43 1.33 1.14
N THR A 200 17.18 1.38 -0.17
CA THR A 200 17.08 2.62 -0.92
C THR A 200 15.67 2.81 -1.46
N ASP A 201 15.37 4.03 -1.88
CA ASP A 201 14.11 4.40 -2.51
C ASP A 201 14.37 5.22 -3.75
N ALA A 202 13.50 5.02 -4.75
CA ALA A 202 13.62 5.64 -6.05
C ALA A 202 13.45 7.16 -5.93
N ASN A 203 14.34 7.91 -6.58
CA ASN A 203 14.08 9.33 -6.79
C ASN A 203 13.07 9.47 -7.95
N GLN A 204 11.78 9.42 -7.61
CA GLN A 204 10.73 9.48 -8.61
C GLN A 204 10.82 10.78 -9.43
N TYR A 205 11.04 10.64 -10.74
CA TYR A 205 11.14 11.73 -11.73
C TYR A 205 12.14 12.86 -11.40
N GLY A 206 13.13 12.60 -10.54
CA GLY A 206 14.11 13.62 -10.15
C GLY A 206 13.58 14.71 -9.21
N PHE A 207 12.37 14.56 -8.64
CA PHE A 207 11.78 15.53 -7.70
C PHE A 207 12.30 15.43 -6.27
N GLY A 208 13.16 14.45 -5.96
CA GLY A 208 13.78 14.27 -4.65
C GLY A 208 12.83 13.70 -3.59
N TYR A 209 11.71 13.09 -3.99
CA TYR A 209 10.70 12.55 -3.08
C TYR A 209 10.78 11.02 -3.00
N PRO A 210 11.06 10.44 -1.82
CA PRO A 210 11.11 8.99 -1.64
C PRO A 210 9.69 8.42 -1.47
N HIS A 211 8.96 8.26 -2.58
CA HIS A 211 7.54 7.91 -2.56
C HIS A 211 7.25 6.63 -1.76
N GLY A 212 8.06 5.58 -1.93
CA GLY A 212 7.88 4.31 -1.22
C GLY A 212 8.13 4.40 0.29
N THR A 213 9.11 5.20 0.70
CA THR A 213 9.43 5.53 2.09
C THR A 213 8.26 6.27 2.73
N ILE A 214 7.63 7.20 2.01
CA ILE A 214 6.44 7.91 2.50
C ILE A 214 5.26 6.95 2.67
N MET A 215 5.02 6.04 1.71
CA MET A 215 3.96 5.04 1.84
C MET A 215 4.21 4.11 3.03
N ALA A 216 5.44 3.60 3.17
CA ALA A 216 5.85 2.74 4.28
C ALA A 216 5.69 3.45 5.63
N ALA A 217 6.08 4.72 5.73
CA ALA A 217 5.92 5.55 6.92
C ALA A 217 4.44 5.75 7.26
N LYS A 218 3.60 6.09 6.29
CA LYS A 218 2.16 6.25 6.50
C LYS A 218 1.47 4.97 6.97
N ILE A 219 1.98 3.80 6.56
CA ILE A 219 1.46 2.51 6.98
C ILE A 219 1.92 2.15 8.40
N ALA A 220 3.23 2.12 8.65
CA ALA A 220 3.81 1.53 9.87
C ALA A 220 4.97 2.33 10.48
N GLY A 221 5.12 3.60 10.12
CA GLY A 221 6.04 4.53 10.76
C GLY A 221 5.65 4.80 12.21
N ARG A 222 6.61 5.23 13.03
CA ARG A 222 6.42 5.48 14.47
C ARG A 222 5.46 6.64 14.72
N HIS A 223 5.59 7.74 13.98
CA HIS A 223 4.87 8.99 14.26
C HIS A 223 3.70 9.19 13.31
N THR A 224 3.89 8.89 12.03
CA THR A 224 2.93 9.10 10.93
C THR A 224 2.14 7.84 10.56
N GLY A 225 2.53 6.68 11.12
CA GLY A 225 1.94 5.38 10.78
C GLY A 225 0.57 5.13 11.40
N ILE A 226 -0.35 4.58 10.59
CA ILE A 226 -1.69 4.17 11.06
C ILE A 226 -1.65 2.81 11.80
N ALA A 227 -0.71 1.94 11.43
CA ALA A 227 -0.52 0.62 12.01
C ALA A 227 0.97 0.35 12.35
N PRO A 228 1.55 1.04 13.36
CA PRO A 228 2.97 0.94 13.69
C PRO A 228 3.44 -0.44 14.16
N ARG A 229 2.52 -1.39 14.41
CA ARG A 229 2.86 -2.78 14.78
C ARG A 229 2.77 -3.77 13.64
N ALA A 230 2.40 -3.33 12.44
CA ALA A 230 2.47 -4.15 11.23
C ALA A 230 3.93 -4.48 10.88
N GLN A 231 4.12 -5.62 10.23
CA GLN A 231 5.39 -5.96 9.59
C GLN A 231 5.35 -5.47 8.15
N LEU A 232 6.44 -4.91 7.65
CA LEU A 232 6.56 -4.45 6.27
C LEU A 232 7.40 -5.42 5.44
N VAL A 233 6.94 -5.73 4.24
CA VAL A 233 7.76 -6.31 3.17
C VAL A 233 7.87 -5.27 2.08
N ILE A 234 9.09 -4.85 1.76
CA ILE A 234 9.32 -3.82 0.75
C ILE A 234 9.54 -4.49 -0.59
N VAL A 235 8.82 -4.05 -1.62
CA VAL A 235 8.86 -4.65 -2.96
C VAL A 235 9.09 -3.53 -3.98
N PRO A 236 10.36 -3.25 -4.34
CA PRO A 236 10.67 -2.22 -5.32
C PRO A 236 10.07 -2.55 -6.70
N THR A 237 9.33 -1.61 -7.29
CA THR A 237 8.74 -1.71 -8.63
C THR A 237 9.36 -0.74 -9.64
N PHE A 238 10.22 0.17 -9.15
CA PHE A 238 10.89 1.19 -9.93
C PHE A 238 12.33 0.79 -10.23
N ASP A 239 12.85 1.27 -11.35
CA ASP A 239 14.27 1.16 -11.68
C ASP A 239 15.11 2.26 -11.02
N VAL A 240 16.43 2.17 -11.20
CA VAL A 240 17.41 3.15 -10.71
C VAL A 240 17.23 4.56 -11.28
N THR A 241 16.43 4.73 -12.33
CA THR A 241 16.12 6.04 -12.94
C THR A 241 14.83 6.64 -12.42
N GLY A 242 14.11 5.94 -11.52
CA GLY A 242 12.91 6.45 -10.88
C GLY A 242 11.63 6.26 -11.71
N PHE A 243 11.63 5.32 -12.65
CA PHE A 243 10.45 4.96 -13.43
C PHE A 243 9.94 3.56 -13.07
N ILE A 244 8.62 3.39 -13.06
CA ILE A 244 8.02 2.06 -13.03
C ILE A 244 8.30 1.43 -14.39
N THR A 245 9.01 0.30 -14.38
CA THR A 245 9.26 -0.46 -15.58
C THR A 245 8.24 -1.58 -15.72
N TYR A 246 7.98 -1.98 -16.96
CA TYR A 246 6.95 -2.97 -17.23
C TYR A 246 7.28 -4.33 -16.58
N GLU A 247 8.55 -4.70 -16.62
CA GLU A 247 9.14 -5.88 -16.03
C GLU A 247 9.31 -5.76 -14.52
N GLY A 248 9.69 -4.60 -13.99
CA GLY A 248 9.84 -4.37 -12.56
C GLY A 248 8.51 -4.63 -11.85
N MET A 249 7.42 -4.09 -12.40
CA MET A 249 6.07 -4.36 -11.90
C MET A 249 5.69 -5.83 -12.02
N TYR A 250 5.94 -6.46 -13.18
CA TYR A 250 5.57 -7.85 -13.40
C TYR A 250 6.29 -8.80 -12.43
N ALA A 251 7.59 -8.58 -12.25
CA ALA A 251 8.43 -9.33 -11.33
C ALA A 251 8.01 -9.10 -9.87
N ALA A 252 7.77 -7.86 -9.48
CA ALA A 252 7.30 -7.51 -8.14
C ALA A 252 6.01 -8.23 -7.79
N LEU A 253 5.02 -8.24 -8.69
CA LEU A 253 3.76 -8.96 -8.49
C LEU A 253 3.99 -10.47 -8.35
N LEU A 254 4.79 -11.06 -9.23
CA LEU A 254 5.07 -12.50 -9.23
C LEU A 254 5.82 -12.94 -7.97
N GLN A 255 6.85 -12.21 -7.57
CA GLN A 255 7.64 -12.51 -6.38
C GLN A 255 6.85 -12.23 -5.11
N THR A 256 5.99 -11.21 -5.09
CA THR A 256 5.05 -10.99 -3.99
C THR A 256 4.15 -12.21 -3.80
N TYR A 257 3.61 -12.77 -4.88
CA TYR A 257 2.81 -14.01 -4.80
C TYR A 257 3.61 -15.15 -4.18
N ASP A 258 4.83 -15.38 -4.66
CA ASP A 258 5.71 -16.45 -4.15
C ASP A 258 6.09 -16.25 -2.69
N HIS A 259 6.42 -15.02 -2.29
CA HIS A 259 6.77 -14.67 -0.91
C HIS A 259 5.57 -14.81 0.03
N VAL A 260 4.36 -14.41 -0.40
CA VAL A 260 3.13 -14.68 0.36
C VAL A 260 2.97 -16.19 0.56
N LYS A 261 3.14 -16.98 -0.50
CA LYS A 261 2.95 -18.44 -0.45
C LYS A 261 4.01 -19.19 0.35
N SER A 262 5.25 -18.69 0.39
CA SER A 262 6.37 -19.36 1.05
C SER A 262 6.57 -18.91 2.50
N MET A 263 6.41 -17.61 2.78
CA MET A 263 6.75 -17.01 4.08
C MET A 263 5.52 -16.59 4.89
N ASN A 264 4.40 -16.24 4.23
CA ASN A 264 3.27 -15.58 4.88
C ASN A 264 1.91 -16.24 4.64
N GLN A 265 1.88 -17.52 4.27
CA GLN A 265 0.64 -18.22 3.89
C GLN A 265 -0.44 -18.26 5.00
N ASP A 266 -0.01 -18.17 6.27
CA ASP A 266 -0.88 -18.20 7.45
C ASP A 266 -1.08 -16.81 8.09
N GLN A 267 -0.40 -15.79 7.57
CA GLN A 267 -0.48 -14.42 8.07
C GLN A 267 -1.49 -13.61 7.27
N PRO A 268 -2.27 -12.72 7.91
CA PRO A 268 -3.00 -11.68 7.19
C PRO A 268 -2.05 -10.74 6.46
N CYS A 269 -2.19 -10.69 5.14
CA CYS A 269 -1.40 -9.88 4.25
C CYS A 269 -2.24 -8.77 3.61
N ILE A 270 -1.68 -7.58 3.53
CA ILE A 270 -2.21 -6.46 2.74
C ILE A 270 -1.15 -6.12 1.71
N ILE A 271 -1.53 -5.96 0.45
CA ILE A 271 -0.63 -5.55 -0.62
C ILE A 271 -1.04 -4.15 -1.02
N ASN A 272 -0.21 -3.17 -0.63
CA ASN A 272 -0.39 -1.77 -0.95
C ASN A 272 0.26 -1.46 -2.30
N MET A 273 -0.56 -1.07 -3.27
CA MET A 273 -0.13 -0.62 -4.60
C MET A 273 -0.52 0.85 -4.74
N SER A 274 0.38 1.73 -4.30
CA SER A 274 0.22 3.18 -4.41
C SER A 274 0.67 3.69 -5.79
N PHE A 275 0.35 2.92 -6.84
CA PHE A 275 0.65 3.24 -8.23
C PHE A 275 -0.45 2.64 -9.13
N GLY A 276 -0.52 3.14 -10.35
CA GLY A 276 -1.32 2.59 -11.43
C GLY A 276 -0.56 2.69 -12.74
N TRP A 277 -1.12 2.10 -13.79
CA TRP A 277 -0.59 2.24 -15.14
C TRP A 277 -1.72 2.35 -16.15
N ALA A 278 -1.46 3.13 -17.19
CA ALA A 278 -2.37 3.21 -18.32
C ALA A 278 -2.46 1.84 -19.01
N PRO A 279 -3.66 1.40 -19.43
CA PRO A 279 -3.80 0.21 -20.25
C PRO A 279 -2.92 0.30 -21.50
N THR A 280 -2.18 -0.75 -21.77
CA THR A 280 -1.40 -0.95 -22.98
C THR A 280 -2.21 -1.73 -24.01
N ALA A 281 -1.88 -1.60 -25.29
CA ALA A 281 -2.51 -2.38 -26.36
C ALA A 281 -2.04 -3.86 -26.39
N ASP A 282 -1.10 -4.21 -25.52
CA ASP A 282 -0.34 -5.46 -25.55
C ASP A 282 -0.82 -6.47 -24.47
N LYS A 283 -0.43 -7.74 -24.61
CA LYS A 283 -0.77 -8.83 -23.68
C LYS A 283 -0.10 -8.72 -22.31
N ILE A 284 0.83 -7.78 -22.15
CA ILE A 284 1.55 -7.51 -20.90
C ILE A 284 0.58 -7.28 -19.74
N ASP A 285 -0.52 -6.55 -19.98
CA ASP A 285 -1.51 -6.26 -18.93
C ASP A 285 -2.31 -7.50 -18.54
N GLU A 286 -2.62 -8.39 -19.47
CA GLU A 286 -3.31 -9.65 -19.16
C GLU A 286 -2.51 -10.47 -18.15
N GLY A 287 -1.19 -10.55 -18.31
CA GLY A 287 -0.32 -11.28 -17.39
C GLY A 287 -0.26 -10.67 -15.99
N ARG A 288 -0.15 -9.33 -15.89
CA ARG A 288 -0.18 -8.63 -14.58
C ARG A 288 -1.51 -8.80 -13.88
N LEU A 289 -2.60 -8.62 -14.62
CA LEU A 289 -3.96 -8.81 -14.12
C LEU A 289 -4.18 -10.27 -13.72
N GLU A 290 -3.62 -11.25 -14.43
CA GLU A 290 -3.69 -12.66 -14.02
C GLU A 290 -2.98 -12.89 -12.67
N ILE A 291 -1.76 -12.37 -12.47
CA ILE A 291 -1.04 -12.51 -11.21
C ILE A 291 -1.80 -11.84 -10.06
N LEU A 292 -2.32 -10.63 -10.28
CA LEU A 292 -3.18 -9.95 -9.30
C LEU A 292 -4.43 -10.75 -8.98
N ARG A 293 -5.07 -11.35 -9.99
CA ARG A 293 -6.23 -12.23 -9.80
C ARG A 293 -5.86 -13.45 -8.95
N GLU A 294 -4.69 -14.05 -9.17
CA GLU A 294 -4.19 -15.16 -8.33
C GLU A 294 -3.86 -14.71 -6.90
N LEU A 295 -3.28 -13.53 -6.71
CA LEU A 295 -3.05 -12.93 -5.39
C LEU A 295 -4.38 -12.73 -4.64
N GLY A 296 -5.39 -12.15 -5.28
CA GLY A 296 -6.69 -11.89 -4.64
C GLY A 296 -7.52 -13.16 -4.36
N LYS A 297 -7.20 -14.30 -5.00
CA LYS A 297 -7.76 -15.62 -4.63
C LYS A 297 -7.22 -16.15 -3.30
N LEU A 298 -6.09 -15.63 -2.82
CA LEU A 298 -5.54 -16.03 -1.52
C LEU A 298 -6.42 -15.47 -0.40
N LYS A 299 -6.95 -16.36 0.45
CA LYS A 299 -7.91 -16.01 1.52
C LYS A 299 -7.33 -15.08 2.59
N ASN A 300 -6.00 -15.01 2.68
CA ASN A 300 -5.26 -14.21 3.63
C ASN A 300 -4.70 -12.91 3.02
N VAL A 301 -5.06 -12.56 1.78
CA VAL A 301 -4.56 -11.35 1.10
C VAL A 301 -5.70 -10.35 0.86
N ILE A 302 -5.45 -9.07 1.15
CA ILE A 302 -6.23 -7.94 0.64
C ILE A 302 -5.33 -7.13 -0.28
N LEU A 303 -5.82 -6.79 -1.47
CA LEU A 303 -5.17 -5.91 -2.41
C LEU A 303 -5.75 -4.51 -2.26
N VAL A 304 -4.89 -3.49 -2.19
CA VAL A 304 -5.29 -2.08 -2.06
C VAL A 304 -4.61 -1.31 -3.19
N SER A 305 -5.40 -0.62 -4.02
CA SER A 305 -4.86 0.29 -5.04
C SER A 305 -5.36 1.71 -4.83
N SER A 306 -4.56 2.68 -5.26
CA SER A 306 -5.04 4.03 -5.55
C SER A 306 -6.07 4.02 -6.69
N SER A 307 -6.90 5.06 -6.78
CA SER A 307 -7.85 5.25 -7.88
C SER A 307 -7.28 6.03 -9.08
N GLY A 308 -6.04 6.53 -8.97
CA GLY A 308 -5.41 7.39 -9.97
C GLY A 308 -5.60 8.88 -9.65
N ASN A 309 -4.71 9.72 -10.17
CA ASN A 309 -4.69 11.17 -9.92
C ASN A 309 -5.26 12.01 -11.08
N SER A 310 -6.02 11.38 -11.98
CA SER A 310 -6.86 12.09 -12.95
C SER A 310 -7.88 13.00 -12.25
N ASP A 311 -8.34 14.03 -12.96
CA ASP A 311 -9.38 14.95 -12.48
C ASP A 311 -10.63 14.21 -11.98
N GLU A 312 -11.33 14.77 -10.99
CA GLU A 312 -12.51 14.12 -10.39
C GLU A 312 -13.70 13.92 -11.35
N ASN A 313 -13.69 14.61 -12.49
CA ASN A 313 -14.70 14.48 -13.54
C ASN A 313 -14.36 13.38 -14.55
N GLU A 314 -13.16 12.80 -14.49
CA GLU A 314 -12.73 11.70 -15.34
C GLU A 314 -13.04 10.35 -14.69
N PRO A 315 -13.31 9.30 -15.50
CA PRO A 315 -13.43 7.96 -14.97
C PRO A 315 -12.07 7.45 -14.47
N ILE A 316 -12.10 6.52 -13.51
CA ILE A 316 -10.93 5.70 -13.19
C ILE A 316 -10.57 4.89 -14.44
N SER A 317 -9.42 5.19 -15.04
CA SER A 317 -8.91 4.60 -16.29
C SER A 317 -7.70 3.69 -16.06
N ASP A 318 -6.90 3.98 -15.04
CA ASP A 318 -5.66 3.25 -14.76
C ASP A 318 -5.93 1.84 -14.19
N LEU A 319 -5.11 0.89 -14.62
CA LEU A 319 -5.01 -0.43 -14.04
C LEU A 319 -4.17 -0.37 -12.73
N PRO A 320 -4.47 -1.23 -11.74
CA PRO A 320 -5.48 -2.28 -11.75
C PRO A 320 -6.90 -1.80 -11.39
N ALA A 321 -7.03 -0.54 -10.93
CA ALA A 321 -8.26 -0.01 -10.34
C ALA A 321 -9.46 -0.08 -11.29
N ALA A 322 -9.27 0.32 -12.55
CA ALA A 322 -10.31 0.31 -13.58
C ALA A 322 -10.82 -1.10 -13.92
N HIS A 323 -9.97 -2.12 -13.80
CA HIS A 323 -10.33 -3.51 -14.12
C HIS A 323 -11.00 -4.23 -12.95
N PHE A 324 -10.40 -4.16 -11.76
CA PHE A 324 -10.85 -4.93 -10.60
C PHE A 324 -11.86 -4.19 -9.72
N GLY A 325 -11.89 -2.86 -9.75
CA GLY A 325 -12.88 -2.05 -9.04
C GLY A 325 -14.35 -2.43 -9.32
N PRO A 326 -14.77 -2.63 -10.59
CA PRO A 326 -16.14 -3.04 -10.91
C PRO A 326 -16.40 -4.55 -10.71
N ASP A 327 -15.37 -5.38 -10.53
CA ASP A 327 -15.53 -6.83 -10.35
C ASP A 327 -16.14 -7.13 -8.97
N ARG A 328 -17.36 -7.68 -8.96
CA ARG A 328 -18.12 -8.00 -7.73
C ARG A 328 -17.65 -9.29 -7.06
N ASP A 329 -16.98 -10.16 -7.80
CA ASP A 329 -16.46 -11.43 -7.30
C ASP A 329 -15.08 -11.24 -6.67
N PHE A 330 -14.38 -10.16 -7.03
CA PHE A 330 -13.07 -9.81 -6.49
C PHE A 330 -13.14 -9.06 -5.15
N LYS A 331 -13.76 -9.71 -4.16
CA LYS A 331 -14.12 -9.14 -2.85
C LYS A 331 -12.94 -8.68 -1.98
N ASN A 332 -11.74 -9.17 -2.26
CA ASN A 332 -10.51 -8.84 -1.53
C ASN A 332 -9.73 -7.65 -2.12
N TYR A 333 -10.33 -6.91 -3.06
CA TYR A 333 -9.72 -5.75 -3.69
C TYR A 333 -10.39 -4.46 -3.22
N VAL A 334 -9.61 -3.46 -2.84
CA VAL A 334 -10.06 -2.16 -2.33
C VAL A 334 -9.47 -1.06 -3.21
N VAL A 335 -10.34 -0.19 -3.73
CA VAL A 335 -9.94 0.99 -4.51
C VAL A 335 -10.09 2.24 -3.64
N VAL A 336 -9.08 3.09 -3.64
CA VAL A 336 -9.00 4.21 -2.70
C VAL A 336 -8.91 5.54 -3.42
N GLY A 337 -9.94 6.36 -3.22
CA GLY A 337 -9.93 7.78 -3.57
C GLY A 337 -9.32 8.65 -2.47
N ALA A 338 -8.89 9.85 -2.85
CA ALA A 338 -8.28 10.82 -1.95
C ALA A 338 -9.19 12.04 -1.73
N THR A 339 -8.99 12.71 -0.60
CA THR A 339 -9.67 13.96 -0.28
C THR A 339 -8.72 15.11 0.01
N ASP A 340 -9.22 16.33 -0.20
CA ASP A 340 -8.60 17.56 0.31
C ASP A 340 -8.56 17.57 1.85
N SER A 341 -7.74 18.46 2.41
CA SER A 341 -7.60 18.66 3.86
C SER A 341 -8.53 19.73 4.43
N GLU A 342 -9.13 20.57 3.58
CA GLU A 342 -9.98 21.68 4.02
C GLU A 342 -11.38 21.23 4.45
N ARG A 343 -12.04 20.45 3.58
CA ARG A 343 -13.44 20.04 3.76
C ARG A 343 -13.66 18.55 3.52
N TYR A 344 -12.58 17.81 3.29
CA TYR A 344 -12.59 16.42 2.87
C TYR A 344 -13.49 16.20 1.65
N ARG A 345 -13.38 17.08 0.65
CA ARG A 345 -13.99 16.87 -0.66
C ARG A 345 -13.12 15.91 -1.46
N ASN A 346 -13.75 15.19 -2.38
CA ASN A 346 -13.01 14.39 -3.34
C ASN A 346 -12.07 15.27 -4.18
N THR A 347 -10.89 14.75 -4.54
CA THR A 347 -9.90 15.49 -5.34
C THR A 347 -9.67 14.86 -6.71
N TYR A 348 -9.78 13.54 -6.83
CA TYR A 348 -9.37 12.79 -8.02
C TYR A 348 -10.46 11.86 -8.54
N ALA A 349 -10.21 11.20 -9.67
CA ALA A 349 -11.09 10.20 -10.26
C ALA A 349 -11.60 9.20 -9.21
N TYR A 350 -12.92 9.02 -9.17
CA TYR A 350 -13.59 8.17 -8.19
C TYR A 350 -14.75 7.41 -8.83
N ASN A 351 -15.11 6.26 -8.26
CA ASN A 351 -16.31 5.54 -8.69
C ASN A 351 -17.01 4.86 -7.52
N ARG A 352 -18.16 5.42 -7.10
CA ARG A 352 -18.95 4.93 -5.96
C ARG A 352 -19.60 3.57 -6.21
N THR A 353 -19.70 3.15 -7.48
CA THR A 353 -20.32 1.88 -7.87
C THR A 353 -19.37 0.69 -7.71
N TYR A 354 -18.06 0.94 -7.57
CA TYR A 354 -17.06 -0.10 -7.33
C TYR A 354 -17.28 -0.79 -5.98
N THR A 355 -17.09 -2.11 -5.97
CA THR A 355 -17.51 -3.01 -4.87
C THR A 355 -16.98 -2.55 -3.52
N ASN A 356 -15.68 -2.24 -3.44
CA ASN A 356 -14.99 -1.78 -2.23
C ASN A 356 -14.26 -0.45 -2.47
N PHE A 357 -14.98 0.57 -2.95
CA PHE A 357 -14.44 1.92 -3.02
C PHE A 357 -14.60 2.68 -1.70
N VAL A 358 -13.56 3.40 -1.26
CA VAL A 358 -13.57 4.28 -0.08
C VAL A 358 -12.71 5.52 -0.29
N TRP A 359 -12.93 6.56 0.53
CA TRP A 359 -12.08 7.74 0.58
C TRP A 359 -11.25 7.80 1.86
N ALA A 360 -10.00 8.25 1.73
CA ALA A 360 -9.11 8.53 2.84
C ALA A 360 -8.45 9.91 2.67
N PRO A 361 -8.03 10.56 3.78
CA PRO A 361 -7.38 11.87 3.72
C PRO A 361 -6.04 11.77 2.99
N ALA A 362 -5.75 12.77 2.16
CA ALA A 362 -4.52 12.80 1.37
C ALA A 362 -3.82 14.17 1.35
N GLY A 363 -4.53 15.28 1.57
CA GLY A 363 -3.91 16.61 1.63
C GLY A 363 -3.31 16.94 3.00
N ASN A 364 -2.39 17.91 3.01
CA ASN A 364 -1.72 18.44 4.21
C ASN A 364 -1.16 17.33 5.12
N TYR A 365 -0.42 16.38 4.53
CA TYR A 365 0.08 15.21 5.24
C TYR A 365 1.54 15.40 5.67
N THR A 366 1.86 14.89 6.85
CA THR A 366 3.24 14.79 7.31
C THR A 366 3.96 13.63 6.64
N PHE A 367 5.19 13.85 6.20
CA PHE A 367 5.98 12.81 5.52
C PHE A 367 7.46 12.83 5.95
N PRO A 368 8.14 11.67 5.92
CA PRO A 368 9.57 11.60 6.14
C PRO A 368 10.31 12.31 5.00
N ARG A 369 11.09 13.33 5.34
CA ARG A 369 12.06 13.96 4.45
C ARG A 369 13.39 13.25 4.62
N ILE A 370 14.17 13.15 3.57
CA ILE A 370 15.54 12.62 3.69
C ILE A 370 16.51 13.80 3.81
N PRO A 371 17.04 14.13 5.01
CA PRO A 371 18.45 14.46 5.09
C PRO A 371 19.20 13.14 4.95
N ASP A 372 19.92 12.98 3.85
CA ASP A 372 20.76 11.82 3.57
C ASP A 372 21.62 11.50 4.82
N LEU A 373 21.46 10.31 5.41
CA LEU A 373 22.18 9.91 6.62
C LEU A 373 23.69 9.71 6.40
N ARG A 374 24.18 9.86 5.17
CA ARG A 374 25.62 10.09 4.91
C ARG A 374 26.08 11.46 5.41
N PHE A 375 25.16 12.35 5.76
CA PHE A 375 25.42 13.57 6.51
C PHE A 375 25.15 13.32 8.00
N ASP A 376 26.10 13.74 8.82
CA ASP A 376 26.11 13.63 10.29
C ASP A 376 24.75 13.99 10.92
N SER A 377 24.01 12.96 11.33
CA SER A 377 22.67 13.09 11.93
C SER A 377 22.67 13.88 13.24
N SER A 378 23.84 14.11 13.87
CA SER A 378 23.96 14.94 15.07
C SER A 378 23.67 16.42 14.82
N ARG A 379 23.61 16.82 13.54
CA ARG A 379 23.35 18.21 13.13
C ARG A 379 21.87 18.56 12.98
N PHE A 380 20.98 17.58 13.13
CA PHE A 380 19.53 17.75 12.92
C PHE A 380 18.74 17.28 14.14
N THR A 381 17.70 18.04 14.47
CA THR A 381 16.65 17.63 15.41
C THR A 381 15.72 16.62 14.74
N GLU A 382 15.02 15.78 15.52
CA GLU A 382 14.08 14.79 14.95
C GLU A 382 12.98 15.45 14.11
N GLU A 383 12.51 16.65 14.47
CA GLU A 383 11.51 17.40 13.70
C GLU A 383 11.99 17.79 12.29
N GLU A 384 13.30 18.04 12.11
CA GLU A 384 13.88 18.44 10.82
C GLU A 384 13.89 17.29 9.79
N PHE A 385 13.65 16.06 10.23
CA PHE A 385 13.47 14.90 9.36
C PHE A 385 12.06 14.80 8.75
N TYR A 386 11.12 15.68 9.07
CA TYR A 386 9.73 15.56 8.60
C TYR A 386 9.28 16.80 7.89
N GLY A 387 8.49 16.65 6.82
CA GLY A 387 7.90 17.73 6.03
C GLY A 387 6.38 17.67 6.07
N ILE A 388 5.75 18.73 5.57
CA ILE A 388 4.32 18.75 5.28
C ILE A 388 4.17 19.02 3.79
N ASP A 389 3.35 18.21 3.15
CA ASP A 389 2.95 18.43 1.78
C ASP A 389 1.47 18.78 1.74
N GLU A 390 1.18 19.97 1.21
CA GLU A 390 -0.19 20.45 1.03
C GLU A 390 -0.88 19.68 -0.12
N ASP A 391 -0.10 19.31 -1.14
CA ASP A 391 -0.55 18.59 -2.31
C ASP A 391 -0.57 17.09 -2.00
N GLY A 392 -1.77 16.52 -2.05
CA GLY A 392 -1.99 15.11 -1.76
C GLY A 392 -1.85 14.20 -2.97
N GLY A 393 -2.20 12.94 -2.78
CA GLY A 393 -2.37 11.98 -3.87
C GLY A 393 -3.15 10.76 -3.42
N THR A 394 -3.76 10.06 -4.37
CA THR A 394 -4.44 8.78 -4.10
C THR A 394 -3.50 7.72 -3.52
N SER A 395 -2.19 7.85 -3.75
CA SER A 395 -1.12 7.06 -3.11
C SER A 395 -1.14 7.14 -1.58
N ILE A 396 -1.22 8.35 -1.02
CA ILE A 396 -1.25 8.58 0.44
C ILE A 396 -2.54 8.02 1.03
N ALA A 397 -3.66 8.21 0.33
CA ALA A 397 -4.94 7.65 0.72
C ALA A 397 -4.89 6.11 0.74
N ALA A 398 -4.30 5.47 -0.29
CA ALA A 398 -4.13 4.02 -0.36
C ALA A 398 -3.27 3.49 0.80
N ALA A 399 -2.14 4.14 1.11
CA ALA A 399 -1.30 3.79 2.26
C ALA A 399 -2.06 3.94 3.59
N THR A 400 -2.86 5.00 3.73
CA THR A 400 -3.73 5.22 4.90
C THR A 400 -4.76 4.09 5.05
N VAL A 401 -5.39 3.65 3.97
CA VAL A 401 -6.33 2.53 3.97
C VAL A 401 -5.63 1.21 4.30
N SER A 402 -4.43 0.98 3.76
CA SER A 402 -3.62 -0.21 4.07
C SER A 402 -3.29 -0.30 5.56
N GLY A 403 -2.86 0.80 6.17
CA GLY A 403 -2.67 0.87 7.61
C GLY A 403 -3.98 0.72 8.40
N MET A 404 -5.09 1.28 7.91
CA MET A 404 -6.40 1.12 8.56
C MET A 404 -6.89 -0.34 8.55
N LEU A 405 -6.71 -1.04 7.44
CA LEU A 405 -7.02 -2.47 7.31
C LEU A 405 -6.17 -3.30 8.28
N ALA A 406 -4.86 -3.03 8.36
CA ALA A 406 -3.96 -3.68 9.31
C ALA A 406 -4.43 -3.44 10.77
N SER A 407 -4.82 -2.20 11.08
CA SER A 407 -5.41 -1.83 12.37
C SER A 407 -6.69 -2.60 12.67
N TYR A 408 -7.63 -2.75 11.73
CA TYR A 408 -8.85 -3.54 11.97
C TYR A 408 -8.57 -5.03 12.16
N ILE A 409 -7.73 -5.62 11.31
CA ILE A 409 -7.43 -7.06 11.34
C ILE A 409 -6.79 -7.44 12.68
N SER A 410 -5.82 -6.65 13.15
CA SER A 410 -5.09 -6.90 14.40
C SER A 410 -5.98 -6.96 15.65
N ARG A 411 -7.16 -6.34 15.64
CA ARG A 411 -8.11 -6.35 16.77
C ARG A 411 -8.80 -7.70 16.98
N ASN A 412 -8.85 -8.54 15.94
CA ASN A 412 -9.54 -9.82 16.00
C ASN A 412 -8.81 -10.91 15.22
N MET A 413 -7.52 -11.08 15.52
CA MET A 413 -6.63 -12.07 14.86
C MET A 413 -7.12 -13.51 14.92
N LYS A 414 -7.99 -13.87 15.88
CA LYS A 414 -8.55 -15.22 15.98
C LYS A 414 -9.77 -15.44 15.07
N SER A 415 -10.45 -14.39 14.63
CA SER A 415 -11.64 -14.52 13.78
C SER A 415 -11.27 -14.94 12.36
N ARG A 416 -12.00 -15.92 11.81
CA ARG A 416 -11.83 -16.36 10.41
C ARG A 416 -12.38 -15.35 9.40
N SER A 417 -13.29 -14.45 9.82
CA SER A 417 -13.86 -13.40 8.97
C SER A 417 -13.09 -12.09 9.00
N ARG A 418 -12.01 -11.98 9.80
CA ARG A 418 -11.28 -10.74 10.09
C ARG A 418 -10.90 -9.92 8.84
N MET A 419 -10.50 -10.56 7.75
CA MET A 419 -10.16 -9.87 6.49
C MET A 419 -11.39 -9.17 5.90
N GLN A 420 -12.52 -9.88 5.83
CA GLN A 420 -13.76 -9.34 5.28
C GLN A 420 -14.43 -8.33 6.21
N ASP A 421 -14.35 -8.57 7.51
CA ASP A 421 -14.81 -7.61 8.51
C ASP A 421 -14.01 -6.30 8.42
N ALA A 422 -12.69 -6.37 8.17
CA ALA A 422 -11.86 -5.19 7.98
C ALA A 422 -12.27 -4.38 6.73
N ILE A 423 -12.48 -5.02 5.59
CA ILE A 423 -12.98 -4.33 4.37
C ILE A 423 -14.34 -3.69 4.62
N LYS A 424 -15.26 -4.44 5.26
CA LYS A 424 -16.60 -3.93 5.62
C LYS A 424 -16.53 -2.74 6.57
N ASN A 425 -15.60 -2.77 7.53
CA ASN A 425 -15.44 -1.72 8.53
C ASN A 425 -15.00 -0.39 7.91
N LEU A 426 -14.22 -0.40 6.83
CA LEU A 426 -13.86 0.83 6.11
C LEU A 426 -15.13 1.62 5.75
N LYS A 427 -16.12 0.98 5.11
CA LYS A 427 -17.40 1.63 4.76
C LYS A 427 -18.29 1.87 5.97
N THR A 428 -18.34 0.92 6.91
CA THR A 428 -19.24 0.99 8.09
C THR A 428 -18.93 2.18 8.99
N PHE A 429 -17.65 2.51 9.16
CA PHE A 429 -17.23 3.63 10.00
C PHE A 429 -17.03 4.94 9.23
N SER A 430 -17.07 4.91 7.89
CA SER A 430 -16.95 6.11 7.08
C SER A 430 -18.18 7.02 7.23
N TYR A 431 -17.96 8.33 7.30
CA TYR A 431 -19.04 9.32 7.32
C TYR A 431 -18.58 10.70 6.81
N VAL A 432 -19.52 11.54 6.39
CA VAL A 432 -19.22 12.89 5.89
C VAL A 432 -18.93 13.83 7.06
N ARG A 433 -17.77 14.51 7.05
CA ARG A 433 -17.35 15.43 8.12
C ARG A 433 -17.90 16.85 7.95
N TYR A 434 -17.87 17.36 6.72
CA TYR A 434 -18.32 18.70 6.37
C TYR A 434 -19.35 18.67 5.25
N LEU A 435 -20.22 19.69 5.20
CA LEU A 435 -21.13 19.87 4.07
C LEU A 435 -20.33 19.98 2.76
N GLY A 436 -20.69 19.16 1.78
CA GLY A 436 -20.00 19.06 0.49
C GLY A 436 -18.83 18.05 0.46
N GLY A 437 -18.41 17.52 1.62
CA GLY A 437 -17.39 16.48 1.69
C GLY A 437 -17.89 15.08 1.32
N VAL A 438 -16.97 14.13 1.28
CA VAL A 438 -17.23 12.70 1.04
C VAL A 438 -17.08 11.87 2.32
N PRO A 439 -17.62 10.63 2.37
CA PRO A 439 -17.48 9.79 3.56
C PRO A 439 -16.04 9.28 3.71
N VAL A 440 -15.29 9.90 4.64
CA VAL A 440 -13.91 9.53 4.96
C VAL A 440 -13.87 8.42 6.01
N ILE A 441 -12.97 7.45 5.81
CA ILE A 441 -12.72 6.33 6.73
C ILE A 441 -12.43 6.78 8.17
N GLN A 442 -12.73 5.89 9.13
CA GLN A 442 -12.56 6.16 10.54
C GLN A 442 -12.22 4.87 11.28
N ASN A 443 -11.39 4.93 12.32
CA ASN A 443 -10.78 3.78 12.95
C ASN A 443 -11.70 2.96 13.87
N GLY A 444 -12.99 3.25 13.91
CA GLY A 444 -14.01 2.59 14.73
C GLY A 444 -13.98 2.95 16.22
N ILE A 445 -13.12 3.86 16.67
CA ILE A 445 -13.08 4.29 18.07
C ILE A 445 -14.21 5.29 18.31
N THR A 446 -14.99 5.06 19.35
CA THR A 446 -16.12 5.93 19.75
C THR A 446 -15.81 6.69 21.04
N PRO A 447 -16.53 7.80 21.33
CA PRO A 447 -16.23 8.64 22.49
C PRO A 447 -16.27 7.93 23.85
N ASP A 448 -17.03 6.84 24.01
CA ASP A 448 -17.04 6.03 25.24
C ASP A 448 -15.69 5.32 25.53
N GLN A 449 -14.81 5.25 24.53
CA GLN A 449 -13.45 4.72 24.64
C GLN A 449 -12.39 5.83 24.80
N TRP A 450 -12.79 7.09 24.92
CA TRP A 450 -11.89 8.23 25.07
C TRP A 450 -11.63 8.57 26.54
N LEU A 451 -10.68 9.47 26.81
CA LEU A 451 -10.49 10.02 28.15
C LEU A 451 -11.75 10.74 28.63
N GLU A 452 -12.08 10.64 29.91
CA GLU A 452 -13.28 11.27 30.48
C GLU A 452 -13.32 12.80 30.29
N GLU A 453 -12.15 13.46 30.32
CA GLU A 453 -12.03 14.89 30.07
C GLU A 453 -12.48 15.28 28.66
N ASP A 454 -12.16 14.48 27.64
CA ASP A 454 -12.56 14.75 26.26
C ASP A 454 -14.01 14.37 26.01
N GLN A 455 -14.52 13.35 26.70
CA GLN A 455 -15.95 13.05 26.70
C GLN A 455 -16.75 14.25 27.22
N LYS A 456 -16.33 14.83 28.36
CA LYS A 456 -16.97 16.02 28.95
C LYS A 456 -16.86 17.24 28.04
N GLU A 457 -15.69 17.48 27.46
CA GLU A 457 -15.44 18.58 26.52
C GLU A 457 -16.38 18.52 25.30
N LEU A 458 -16.63 17.33 24.76
CA LEU A 458 -17.55 17.14 23.65
C LEU A 458 -19.04 17.12 24.03
N GLY A 459 -19.36 17.26 25.32
CA GLY A 459 -20.72 17.07 25.82
C GLY A 459 -21.22 15.64 25.58
N TYR A 460 -20.32 14.65 25.51
CA TYR A 460 -20.69 13.25 25.34
C TYR A 460 -21.23 12.71 26.66
N GLU A 461 -22.55 12.52 26.72
CA GLU A 461 -23.19 11.77 27.79
C GLU A 461 -23.24 10.29 27.40
N LYS A 462 -22.50 9.45 28.13
CA LYS A 462 -22.62 8.00 28.01
C LYS A 462 -24.06 7.62 28.26
N LYS A 463 -24.78 7.18 27.21
CA LYS A 463 -26.11 6.58 27.39
C LYS A 463 -25.95 5.43 28.37
N LYS A 464 -26.41 5.59 29.62
CA LYS A 464 -26.53 4.48 30.56
C LYS A 464 -27.35 3.42 29.84
N GLY A 465 -26.73 2.29 29.52
CA GLY A 465 -27.45 1.20 28.90
C GLY A 465 -28.60 0.80 29.81
N ILE A 466 -29.75 0.48 29.22
CA ILE A 466 -30.94 -0.08 29.90
C ILE A 466 -30.58 -1.27 30.82
N LYS A 467 -29.39 -1.86 30.68
CA LYS A 467 -28.89 -2.96 31.51
C LYS A 467 -28.49 -2.59 32.93
N ASP A 468 -28.16 -1.33 33.24
CA ASP A 468 -27.64 -0.98 34.58
C ASP A 468 -28.74 -0.68 35.62
N HIS A 469 -30.02 -0.63 35.20
CA HIS A 469 -31.15 -0.39 36.10
C HIS A 469 -32.16 -1.55 36.20
N CYS A 470 -31.98 -2.63 35.44
CA CYS A 470 -32.88 -3.77 35.53
C CYS A 470 -32.59 -4.63 36.78
N LYS A 471 -33.47 -4.56 37.79
CA LYS A 471 -33.56 -5.61 38.82
C LYS A 471 -34.09 -6.88 38.16
N LYS A 472 -33.21 -7.87 37.97
CA LYS A 472 -33.60 -9.19 37.44
C LYS A 472 -34.57 -9.87 38.40
N PHE A 473 -35.78 -10.15 37.95
CA PHE A 473 -36.77 -10.93 38.70
C PHE A 473 -36.84 -12.35 38.15
N TRP A 474 -36.88 -13.33 39.05
CA TRP A 474 -37.09 -14.74 38.68
C TRP A 474 -38.58 -14.97 38.44
N ASP A 475 -38.96 -15.24 37.19
CA ASP A 475 -40.34 -15.60 36.86
C ASP A 475 -40.54 -17.11 36.93
N LYS A 476 -41.45 -17.53 37.82
CA LYS A 476 -41.78 -18.95 38.02
C LYS A 476 -42.55 -19.55 36.84
N ALA A 477 -43.27 -18.74 36.06
CA ALA A 477 -44.03 -19.24 34.90
C ALA A 477 -43.10 -19.56 33.73
N SER A 478 -42.17 -18.66 33.40
CA SER A 478 -41.22 -18.86 32.29
C SER A 478 -39.90 -19.52 32.67
N LYS A 479 -39.62 -19.72 33.97
CA LYS A 479 -38.35 -20.24 34.51
C LYS A 479 -37.12 -19.48 33.99
N LYS A 480 -37.23 -18.18 33.79
CA LYS A 480 -36.12 -17.30 33.35
C LYS A 480 -36.09 -16.02 34.19
N PHE A 481 -34.91 -15.40 34.24
CA PHE A 481 -34.80 -14.03 34.74
C PHE A 481 -35.32 -13.06 33.68
N ILE A 482 -36.32 -12.27 34.04
CA ILE A 482 -36.85 -11.20 33.19
C ILE A 482 -36.52 -9.83 33.75
N CYS A 483 -36.33 -8.88 32.83
CA CYS A 483 -36.18 -7.48 33.16
C CYS A 483 -37.55 -6.81 33.21
N LYS A 484 -37.81 -6.09 34.30
CA LYS A 484 -38.99 -5.25 34.48
C LYS A 484 -38.48 -3.84 34.77
N ASP A 485 -38.93 -2.88 33.97
CA ASP A 485 -38.68 -1.45 34.19
C ASP A 485 -39.40 -0.94 35.44
#